data_AF-A0A9D4GGF4-F1
#
_entry.id   AF-A0A9D4GGF4-F1
#
_cell.length_a   1.000
_cell.length_b   1.000
_cell.length_c   1.000
_cell.angle_alpha   90.00
_cell.angle_beta   90.00
_cell.angle_gamma   90.00
#
_symmetry.space_group_name_H-M   'P 1'
#
loop_
_entity.id
_entity.type
_entity.pdbx_description
1 polymer ?
#
loop_
_entity_poly.entity_id
_entity_poly.type
_entity_poly.pdbx_seq_one_letter_code
_entity_poly.pdbx_strand_id
1 'polypeptide(L)'
;MMVKVAGNILHKFDWYATLNEWDPQEMKDYLCLSLTGKASEFYELVTDKRDNLSFINIVEKLERRFGYKELPETTMIIFSNATQTNDETIDD
;
A
#
# COMPACT_ATOMS: atom_id res chain seq x y z
N MET A 1 -17.03 -5.68 -5.35
CA MET A 1 -16.31 -4.42 -5.58
C MET A 1 -15.09 -4.38 -4.64
N MET A 2 -13.97 -4.97 -5.05
CA MET A 2 -12.72 -4.91 -4.27
C MET A 2 -11.96 -3.66 -4.70
N VAL A 3 -11.88 -2.68 -3.82
CA VAL A 3 -11.25 -1.40 -4.11
C VAL A 3 -9.73 -1.59 -4.09
N LYS A 4 -9.06 -1.37 -5.24
CA LYS A 4 -7.61 -1.23 -5.37
C LYS A 4 -7.14 0.05 -4.65
N VAL A 5 -7.11 0.04 -3.31
CA VAL A 5 -6.78 1.24 -2.51
C VAL A 5 -5.28 1.34 -2.20
N ALA A 6 -4.56 0.21 -2.10
CA ALA A 6 -3.23 0.18 -1.49
C ALA A 6 -2.18 1.02 -2.26
N GLY A 7 -2.11 0.91 -3.59
CA GLY A 7 -1.08 1.60 -4.38
C GLY A 7 -1.24 3.12 -4.49
N ASN A 8 -2.46 3.66 -4.30
CA ASN A 8 -2.74 5.08 -4.52
C ASN A 8 -2.45 5.94 -3.27
N ILE A 9 -2.50 5.35 -2.07
CA ILE A 9 -2.26 6.10 -0.83
C ILE A 9 -0.79 6.49 -0.68
N LEU A 10 0.14 5.60 -1.05
CA LEU A 10 1.57 5.86 -0.92
C LEU A 10 2.09 6.89 -1.93
N HIS A 11 1.61 6.83 -3.17
CA HIS A 11 1.94 7.85 -4.17
C HIS A 11 1.44 9.24 -3.76
N LYS A 12 0.22 9.32 -3.20
CA LYS A 12 -0.30 10.58 -2.65
C LYS A 12 0.51 11.07 -1.46
N PHE A 13 0.95 10.16 -0.59
CA PHE A 13 1.78 10.49 0.57
C PHE A 13 3.16 11.01 0.15
N ASP A 14 3.81 10.35 -0.81
CA ASP A 14 5.12 10.75 -1.34
C ASP A 14 5.09 12.12 -2.03
N TRP A 15 4.06 12.35 -2.85
CA TRP A 15 3.82 13.65 -3.48
C TRP A 15 3.59 14.75 -2.43
N TYR A 16 2.78 14.47 -1.41
CA TYR A 16 2.50 15.43 -0.34
C TYR A 16 3.75 15.71 0.51
N ALA A 17 4.56 14.70 0.81
CA ALA A 17 5.80 14.86 1.55
C ALA A 17 6.83 15.69 0.77
N THR A 18 6.92 15.47 -0.56
CA THR A 18 7.79 16.24 -1.45
C THR A 18 7.39 17.72 -1.50
N LEU A 19 6.08 18.00 -1.57
CA LEU A 19 5.58 19.39 -1.58
C LEU A 19 5.81 20.15 -0.28
N ASN A 20 5.82 19.45 0.85
CA ASN A 20 6.02 20.05 2.16
C ASN A 20 7.46 19.94 2.66
N GLU A 21 8.38 19.43 1.82
CA GLU A 21 9.81 19.27 2.12
C GLU A 21 10.08 18.54 3.45
N TRP A 22 9.32 17.48 3.72
CA TRP A 22 9.44 16.73 4.98
C TRP A 22 10.79 16.04 5.12
N ASP A 23 11.39 16.15 6.31
CA ASP A 23 12.57 15.36 6.67
C ASP A 23 12.18 13.87 6.88
N PRO A 24 13.09 12.90 6.67
CA PRO A 24 12.77 11.49 6.84
C PRO A 24 12.26 11.10 8.23
N GLN A 25 12.56 11.90 9.27
CA GLN A 25 11.97 11.71 10.59
C GLN A 25 10.49 12.14 10.60
N GLU A 26 10.16 13.30 10.03
CA GLU A 26 8.79 13.81 9.95
C GLU A 26 7.90 12.87 9.12
N MET A 27 8.42 12.34 8.02
CA MET A 27 7.69 11.35 7.21
C MET A 27 7.29 10.11 8.03
N LYS A 28 8.15 9.64 8.94
CA LYS A 28 7.86 8.51 9.83
C LYS A 28 6.82 8.85 10.87
N ASP A 29 6.89 10.04 11.46
CA ASP A 29 5.97 10.49 12.50
C ASP A 29 4.57 10.69 11.91
N TYR A 30 4.45 11.34 10.75
CA TYR A 30 3.17 11.48 10.04
C TYR A 30 2.62 10.15 9.55
N LEU A 31 3.49 9.23 9.11
CA LEU A 31 3.06 7.87 8.78
C LEU A 31 2.47 7.19 10.01
N CYS A 32 3.13 7.24 11.16
CA CYS A 32 2.64 6.68 12.42
C CYS A 32 1.24 7.21 12.78
N LEU A 33 1.04 8.53 12.69
CA LEU A 33 -0.24 9.18 12.96
C LEU A 33 -1.35 8.79 11.97
N SER A 34 -0.99 8.47 10.73
CA SER A 34 -1.94 8.06 9.70
C SER A 34 -2.38 6.60 9.82
N LEU A 35 -1.60 5.76 10.49
CA LEU A 35 -1.87 4.34 10.64
C LEU A 35 -2.86 4.11 11.79
N THR A 36 -3.82 3.21 11.55
CA THR A 36 -4.84 2.85 12.55
C THR A 36 -5.02 1.33 12.64
N GLY A 37 -5.47 0.86 13.81
CA GLY A 37 -5.72 -0.56 14.07
C GLY A 37 -4.47 -1.43 13.89
N LYS A 38 -4.64 -2.57 13.20
CA LYS A 38 -3.58 -3.58 13.00
C LYS A 38 -2.32 -3.05 12.29
N ALA A 39 -2.44 -1.98 11.51
CA ALA A 39 -1.30 -1.40 10.80
C ALA A 39 -0.41 -0.58 11.75
N SER A 40 -1.00 0.10 12.73
CA SER A 40 -0.28 0.83 13.79
C SER A 40 0.45 -0.14 14.73
N GLU A 41 -0.23 -1.20 15.19
CA GLU A 41 0.40 -2.26 16.00
C GLU A 41 1.59 -2.92 15.29
N PHE A 42 1.50 -3.10 13.97
CA PHE A 42 2.62 -3.64 13.19
C PHE A 42 3.77 -2.64 13.04
N TYR A 43 3.46 -1.36 12.86
CA TYR A 43 4.48 -0.31 12.80
C TYR A 43 5.30 -0.27 14.09
N GLU A 44 4.65 -0.34 15.25
CA GLU A 44 5.33 -0.42 16.55
C GLU A 44 6.24 -1.64 16.62
N LEU A 45 5.76 -2.83 16.25
CA LEU A 45 6.57 -4.05 16.23
C LEU A 45 7.79 -3.96 15.31
N VAL A 46 7.66 -3.25 14.18
CA VAL A 46 8.74 -3.10 13.19
C VAL A 46 9.79 -2.08 13.67
N THR A 47 9.36 -1.04 14.36
CA THR A 47 10.23 0.03 14.86
C THR A 47 10.88 -0.30 16.21
N ASP A 48 10.23 -1.10 17.06
CA ASP A 48 10.75 -1.53 18.37
C ASP A 48 12.00 -2.42 18.26
N LYS A 49 12.21 -3.08 17.12
CA LYS A 49 13.38 -3.96 16.88
C LYS A 49 14.74 -3.25 16.81
N ARG A 50 14.81 -1.94 17.09
CA ARG A 50 16.03 -1.09 17.06
C ARG A 50 16.81 -1.14 15.75
N ASP A 51 16.19 -1.55 14.65
CA ASP A 51 16.74 -1.29 13.33
C ASP A 51 16.45 0.16 12.98
N ASN A 52 17.48 0.92 12.60
CA ASN A 52 17.34 2.24 11.98
C ASN A 52 16.73 2.08 10.57
N LEU A 53 15.47 1.64 10.52
CA LEU A 53 14.75 1.47 9.28
C LEU A 53 14.47 2.85 8.67
N SER A 54 14.77 2.99 7.39
CA SER A 54 14.33 4.15 6.62
C SER A 54 12.82 4.14 6.46
N PHE A 55 12.24 5.29 6.14
CA PHE A 55 10.82 5.43 5.81
C PHE A 55 10.40 4.41 4.72
N ILE A 56 11.19 4.30 3.65
CA ILE A 56 10.94 3.36 2.54
C ILE A 56 10.86 1.91 3.04
N ASN A 57 11.79 1.48 3.90
CA ASN A 57 11.81 0.12 4.41
C ASN A 57 10.56 -0.22 5.25
N ILE A 58 10.04 0.77 5.98
CA ILE A 58 8.82 0.62 6.78
C ILE A 58 7.60 0.49 5.86
N VAL A 59 7.52 1.34 4.83
CA VAL A 59 6.46 1.32 3.82
C VAL A 59 6.44 -0.03 3.08
N GLU A 60 7.57 -0.53 2.60
CA GLU A 60 7.64 -1.82 1.91
C GLU A 60 7.16 -2.98 2.80
N LYS A 61 7.47 -2.95 4.10
CA LYS A 61 7.00 -3.95 5.06
C LYS A 61 5.49 -3.87 5.24
N LEU A 62 4.94 -2.66 5.31
CA LEU A 62 3.50 -2.43 5.38
C LEU A 62 2.79 -2.92 4.11
N GLU A 63 3.32 -2.61 2.93
CA GLU A 63 2.79 -3.10 1.65
C GLU A 63 2.86 -4.62 1.54
N ARG A 64 3.96 -5.25 1.95
CA ARG A 64 4.04 -6.72 1.93
C ARG A 64 3.01 -7.38 2.84
N ARG A 65 2.68 -6.75 3.97
CA ARG A 65 1.78 -7.33 4.98
C ARG A 65 0.30 -7.01 4.74
N PHE A 66 0.01 -5.78 4.31
CA PHE A 66 -1.36 -5.26 4.16
C PHE A 66 -1.71 -4.87 2.72
N GLY A 67 -0.70 -4.72 1.85
CA GLY A 67 -0.93 -4.52 0.43
C GLY A 67 -1.58 -5.76 -0.18
N TYR A 68 -2.60 -5.52 -0.99
CA TYR A 68 -3.22 -6.58 -1.78
C TYR A 68 -2.26 -6.98 -2.89
N LYS A 69 -1.65 -8.16 -2.77
CA LYS A 69 -0.91 -8.78 -3.86
C LYS A 69 -1.77 -9.91 -4.42
N GLU A 70 -2.36 -9.67 -5.58
CA GLU A 70 -3.07 -10.71 -6.32
C GLU A 70 -2.07 -11.82 -6.64
N LEU A 71 -2.37 -13.06 -6.24
CA LEU A 71 -1.51 -14.19 -6.59
C LEU A 71 -1.65 -14.43 -8.10
N PRO A 72 -0.54 -14.72 -8.82
CA PRO A 72 -0.60 -14.95 -10.27
C PRO A 72 -1.61 -16.02 -10.68
N GLU A 73 -1.76 -17.05 -9.84
CA GLU A 73 -2.70 -18.16 -10.03
C GLU A 73 -4.16 -17.70 -9.95
N THR A 74 -4.50 -16.82 -9.00
CA THR A 74 -5.85 -16.23 -8.92
C THR A 74 -6.15 -15.32 -10.10
N THR A 75 -5.18 -14.54 -10.58
CA THR A 75 -5.35 -13.69 -11.77
C THR A 75 -5.59 -14.53 -13.03
N MET A 76 -4.87 -15.64 -13.21
CA MET A 76 -5.10 -16.55 -14.33
C MET A 76 -6.48 -17.21 -14.27
N ILE A 77 -6.95 -17.59 -13.07
CA ILE A 77 -8.29 -18.16 -12.89
C ILE A 77 -9.37 -17.13 -13.17
N ILE A 78 -9.20 -15.88 -12.71
CA ILE A 78 -10.16 -14.78 -12.97
C ILE A 78 -10.20 -14.48 -14.48
N PHE A 79 -9.04 -14.39 -15.13
CA PHE A 79 -8.96 -14.19 -16.57
C PHE A 79 -9.59 -15.34 -17.37
N SER A 80 -9.32 -16.59 -16.99
CA SER A 80 -9.87 -17.76 -17.66
C SER A 80 -11.39 -17.91 -17.48
N ASN A 81 -11.97 -17.28 -16.46
CA ASN A 81 -13.41 -17.28 -16.21
C ASN A 81 -14.08 -15.95 -16.59
N ALA A 82 -13.31 -14.98 -17.10
CA ALA A 82 -13.85 -13.73 -17.59
C ALA A 82 -14.51 -13.97 -18.95
N THR A 83 -15.83 -13.78 -18.99
CA THR A 83 -16.60 -13.76 -20.24
C THR A 83 -17.06 -12.35 -20.52
N GLN A 84 -16.75 -11.84 -21.71
CA GLN A 84 -17.26 -10.54 -22.16
C GLN A 84 -18.77 -10.60 -22.25
N THR A 85 -19.44 -9.67 -21.58
CA THR A 85 -20.90 -9.52 -21.65
C THR A 85 -21.27 -8.63 -22.84
N ASN A 86 -22.48 -8.80 -23.38
CA ASN A 86 -22.91 -8.11 -24.61
C ASN A 86 -22.91 -6.57 -24.50
N ASP A 87 -22.80 -6.01 -23.30
CA ASP A 87 -22.79 -4.57 -23.03
C ASP A 87 -21.38 -4.00 -22.80
N GLU A 88 -20.32 -4.83 -22.86
CA GLU A 88 -18.92 -4.39 -22.71
C GLU A 88 -18.32 -4.03 -24.06
N THR A 89 -17.78 -2.82 -24.18
CA THR A 89 -17.04 -2.39 -25.37
C THR A 89 -15.61 -2.94 -25.33
N ILE A 90 -14.91 -2.91 -26.47
CA ILE A 90 -13.50 -3.33 -26.54
C ILE A 90 -12.57 -2.43 -25.72
N ASP A 91 -12.99 -1.21 -25.41
CA ASP A 91 -12.19 -0.21 -24.70
C ASP A 91 -12.43 -0.21 -23.18
N ASP A 92 -13.35 -1.04 -22.66
CA ASP A 92 -13.63 -1.22 -21.22
C ASP A 92 -12.71 -2.27 -20.58
#